data_AF-A0A538QYF1-F1
#
_entry.id   AF-A0A538QYF1-F1
#
_cell.length_a   1.000
_cell.length_b   1.000
_cell.length_c   1.000
_cell.angle_alpha   90.00
_cell.angle_beta   90.00
_cell.angle_gamma   90.00
#
_symmetry.space_group_name_H-M   'P 1'
#
loop_
_entity.id
_entity.type
_entity.pdbx_description
1 polymer ?
#
loop_
_entity_poly.entity_id
_entity_poly.type
_entity_poly.pdbx_seq_one_letter_code
_entity_poly.pdbx_strand_id
1 'polypeptide(L)'
;MAHRRDSLSSSCADVGAEEPCRHRAAQLLHQRRRATGAKRSEERPAMQMTGRWILRGSTVVVLGVDSEADASSEEPLAFEVLSASRPVLRRGATGSAVRDLQARLRANGFDPGPIDGIFGPLTESATMSYQRAHHLIVDGIVGAQTWSALDTAPQAPGYSPPASPPPRPSPPPRGSSIGELALAEARNHIDVREDPPGSNRTPFGVWFGLNEVAWCGIFVSYCFKVGAGYTIADNFSGPGVQKGKGCAYVPTIEAWLRATGKWLGRVPPRPGDIAIFGPAGAEPHHTGIVSDDLGNGRFKTIEGNAGDRVEWNEHSLTEVHGFGRITR
;
A
#
# COMPACT_ATOMS: atom_id res chain seq x y z
N MET A 1 -6.01 36.92 59.33
CA MET A 1 -4.54 37.09 59.22
C MET A 1 -4.07 36.03 58.23
N ALA A 2 -4.09 36.21 56.92
CA ALA A 2 -3.30 37.13 56.08
C ALA A 2 -1.78 36.90 56.22
N HIS A 3 -1.17 36.22 55.25
CA HIS A 3 0.12 36.52 54.58
C HIS A 3 0.25 35.53 53.40
N ARG A 4 0.01 35.95 52.15
CA ARG A 4 0.96 36.52 51.14
C ARG A 4 2.12 35.56 50.84
N ARG A 5 2.12 34.92 49.66
CA ARG A 5 2.75 35.35 48.38
C ARG A 5 4.27 35.50 48.54
N ASP A 6 5.04 34.75 47.76
CA ASP A 6 5.84 35.36 46.69
C ASP A 6 6.28 34.34 45.62
N SER A 7 6.08 34.77 44.39
CA SER A 7 6.57 34.19 43.15
C SER A 7 7.98 34.69 42.88
N LEU A 8 8.84 33.86 42.28
CA LEU A 8 9.91 34.36 41.41
C LEU A 8 10.01 33.47 40.16
N SER A 9 9.57 34.06 39.06
CA SER A 9 10.04 33.77 37.71
C SER A 9 11.41 34.41 37.49
N SER A 10 12.29 33.75 36.74
CA SER A 10 12.97 34.45 35.64
C SER A 10 13.55 33.46 34.63
N SER A 11 13.12 33.67 33.38
CA SER A 11 13.73 33.22 32.14
C SER A 11 15.00 34.03 31.83
N CYS A 12 15.92 33.44 31.06
CA CYS A 12 16.72 34.02 29.96
C CYS A 12 17.54 32.86 29.34
N ALA A 13 17.18 32.37 28.15
CA ALA A 13 17.66 32.81 26.82
C ALA A 13 19.19 32.63 26.68
N ASP A 14 19.67 31.54 26.05
CA ASP A 14 19.90 31.36 24.60
C ASP A 14 21.26 31.95 24.18
N VAL A 15 22.25 31.09 23.81
CA VAL A 15 23.02 31.10 22.54
C VAL A 15 23.91 29.83 22.46
N GLY A 16 23.60 28.95 21.50
CA GLY A 16 24.51 28.28 20.56
C GLY A 16 25.68 27.40 21.02
N ALA A 17 25.63 26.11 20.68
CA ALA A 17 26.61 25.45 19.80
C ALA A 17 26.24 23.99 19.50
N GLU A 18 26.58 23.59 18.28
CA GLU A 18 26.15 22.43 17.50
C GLU A 18 26.62 21.05 18.00
N GLU A 19 25.86 20.03 17.58
CA GLU A 19 26.17 18.58 17.56
C GLU A 19 27.51 18.24 16.86
N PRO A 20 28.13 17.04 17.04
CA PRO A 20 27.45 15.77 16.79
C PRO A 20 27.76 14.60 17.76
N CYS A 21 26.68 13.91 18.11
CA CYS A 21 26.66 12.59 18.71
C CYS A 21 26.96 11.51 17.65
N ARG A 22 28.24 11.18 17.43
CA ARG A 22 28.69 9.91 16.85
C ARG A 22 29.94 9.45 17.60
N HIS A 23 29.96 8.19 18.02
CA HIS A 23 31.02 7.47 18.77
C HIS A 23 30.81 7.34 20.29
N ARG A 24 29.92 6.43 20.72
CA ARG A 24 30.16 5.67 21.97
C ARG A 24 29.32 4.40 22.17
N ALA A 25 29.12 3.61 21.11
CA ALA A 25 28.50 2.28 21.21
C ALA A 25 29.42 1.16 20.65
N ALA A 26 30.71 1.20 20.97
CA ALA A 26 31.68 0.19 20.53
C ALA A 26 32.66 -0.29 21.62
N GLN A 27 32.39 -0.09 22.91
CA GLN A 27 33.32 -0.49 23.98
C GLN A 27 32.67 -1.13 25.22
N LEU A 28 31.62 -1.94 25.04
CA LEU A 28 31.09 -2.79 26.12
C LEU A 28 30.80 -4.24 25.68
N LEU A 29 31.70 -4.84 24.89
CA LEU A 29 31.73 -6.28 24.62
C LEU A 29 33.15 -6.88 24.65
N HIS A 30 34.06 -6.31 25.45
CA HIS A 30 35.43 -6.83 25.59
C HIS A 30 35.82 -7.27 27.01
N GLN A 31 34.85 -7.54 27.90
CA GLN A 31 35.13 -8.11 29.23
C GLN A 31 34.20 -9.28 29.61
N ARG A 32 33.90 -10.18 28.66
CA ARG A 32 33.38 -11.53 28.96
C ARG A 32 33.96 -12.61 28.05
N ARG A 33 35.28 -12.61 27.88
CA ARG A 33 36.03 -13.76 27.34
C ARG A 33 37.33 -13.99 28.11
N ARG A 34 37.21 -14.21 29.42
CA ARG A 34 38.24 -14.88 30.24
C ARG A 34 37.56 -15.57 31.42
N ALA A 35 36.93 -16.72 31.16
CA ALA A 35 36.68 -17.77 32.15
C ALA A 35 35.85 -18.90 31.51
N THR A 36 36.46 -19.67 30.61
CA THR A 36 36.18 -21.10 30.42
C THR A 36 37.25 -21.64 29.47
N GLY A 37 38.07 -22.56 29.96
CA GLY A 37 39.05 -23.26 29.14
C GLY A 37 38.35 -24.17 28.15
N ALA A 38 38.51 -23.90 26.85
CA ALA A 38 38.19 -24.82 25.77
C ALA A 38 39.39 -24.89 24.84
N LYS A 39 39.85 -26.12 24.59
CA LYS A 39 41.05 -26.46 23.81
C LYS A 39 40.96 -25.93 22.38
N ARG A 40 42.12 -25.48 21.89
CA ARG A 40 42.42 -25.10 20.51
C ARG A 40 42.24 -26.32 19.61
N SER A 41 41.21 -26.34 18.76
CA SER A 41 41.10 -27.29 17.64
C SER A 41 41.68 -26.63 16.39
N GLU A 42 42.60 -27.33 15.74
CA GLU A 42 43.31 -26.94 14.54
C GLU A 42 42.38 -26.49 13.40
N GLU A 43 42.78 -25.39 12.75
CA GLU A 43 42.20 -24.90 11.51
C GLU A 43 42.45 -25.93 10.40
N ARG A 44 41.38 -26.52 9.87
CA ARG A 44 41.42 -27.29 8.61
C ARG A 44 41.69 -26.30 7.46
N PRO A 45 42.60 -26.60 6.51
CA PRO A 45 42.85 -25.69 5.41
C PRO A 45 41.61 -25.57 4.52
N ALA A 46 41.32 -24.35 4.08
CA ALA A 46 40.26 -24.06 3.14
C ALA A 46 40.49 -24.85 1.84
N MET A 47 39.58 -25.77 1.52
CA MET A 47 39.56 -26.47 0.24
C MET A 47 39.22 -25.44 -0.84
N GLN A 48 40.22 -25.04 -1.63
CA GLN A 48 39.99 -24.23 -2.82
C GLN A 48 39.31 -25.12 -3.87
N MET A 49 38.03 -24.85 -4.15
CA MET A 49 37.34 -25.46 -5.28
C MET A 49 37.61 -24.67 -6.55
N THR A 50 38.57 -25.11 -7.34
CA THR A 50 38.80 -24.64 -8.70
C THR A 50 37.92 -25.47 -9.66
N GLY A 51 36.64 -25.11 -9.77
CA GLY A 51 35.73 -25.66 -10.76
C GLY A 51 35.26 -24.57 -11.73
N ARG A 52 35.10 -24.90 -13.02
CA ARG A 52 34.62 -23.97 -14.05
C ARG A 52 33.09 -23.99 -14.09
N TRP A 53 32.47 -22.89 -13.69
CA TRP A 53 31.01 -22.73 -13.64
C TRP A 53 30.45 -22.33 -15.00
N ILE A 54 29.40 -23.02 -15.46
CA ILE A 54 28.61 -22.58 -16.61
C ILE A 54 27.17 -22.42 -16.16
N LEU A 55 26.69 -21.18 -16.18
CA LEU A 55 25.28 -20.85 -16.03
C LEU A 55 24.58 -21.04 -17.39
N ARG A 56 23.60 -21.95 -17.45
CA ARG A 56 22.60 -21.97 -18.53
C ARG A 56 21.21 -21.80 -17.90
N GLY A 57 20.75 -20.56 -17.82
CA GLY A 57 19.50 -20.22 -17.12
C GLY A 57 19.60 -20.48 -15.61
N SER A 58 18.51 -20.93 -14.99
CA SER A 58 18.39 -21.11 -13.53
C SER A 58 19.00 -22.43 -13.00
N THR A 59 19.74 -23.17 -13.82
CA THR A 59 20.32 -24.46 -13.45
C THR A 59 21.84 -24.38 -13.40
N VAL A 60 22.43 -24.74 -12.25
CA VAL A 60 23.88 -24.95 -12.12
C VAL A 60 24.18 -26.38 -12.56
N VAL A 61 24.92 -26.53 -13.65
CA VAL A 61 25.43 -27.83 -14.08
C VAL A 61 26.88 -27.93 -13.62
N VAL A 62 27.14 -28.83 -12.68
CA VAL A 62 28.50 -29.22 -12.28
C VAL A 62 28.97 -30.28 -13.27
N LEU A 63 29.92 -29.93 -14.15
CA LEU A 63 30.57 -30.92 -15.02
C LEU A 63 31.89 -31.34 -14.39
N GLY A 64 31.94 -32.60 -13.96
CA GLY A 64 33.15 -33.33 -13.61
C GLY A 64 33.64 -33.09 -12.18
N VAL A 65 33.42 -34.07 -11.31
CA VAL A 65 34.37 -34.36 -10.24
C VAL A 65 35.28 -35.45 -10.77
N ASP A 66 36.57 -35.18 -10.88
CA ASP A 66 37.54 -36.25 -11.12
C ASP A 66 37.60 -37.09 -9.85
N SER A 67 37.06 -38.30 -9.89
CA SER A 67 37.49 -39.37 -9.00
C SER A 67 37.14 -40.72 -9.61
N GLU A 68 38.18 -41.47 -9.95
CA GLU A 68 38.13 -42.91 -10.23
C GLU A 68 37.56 -43.63 -9.00
N ALA A 69 36.44 -44.34 -9.16
CA ALA A 69 36.10 -45.52 -8.36
C ALA A 69 34.87 -46.24 -8.94
N ASP A 70 35.09 -47.51 -9.25
CA ASP A 70 34.22 -48.61 -9.66
C ASP A 70 32.69 -48.45 -9.67
N ALA A 71 32.14 -48.84 -10.82
CA ALA A 71 30.75 -49.18 -11.05
C ALA A 71 30.44 -50.58 -10.49
N SER A 72 29.47 -50.69 -9.57
CA SER A 72 28.59 -51.88 -9.42
C SER A 72 27.65 -51.74 -8.21
N SER A 73 26.54 -51.04 -8.39
CA SER A 73 25.26 -51.32 -7.71
C SER A 73 24.21 -50.33 -8.23
N GLU A 74 23.51 -50.75 -9.28
CA GLU A 74 22.34 -50.07 -9.82
C GLU A 74 21.15 -50.29 -8.88
N GLU A 75 21.01 -49.45 -7.86
CA GLU A 75 19.72 -49.18 -7.23
C GLU A 75 19.49 -47.67 -7.33
N PRO A 76 18.49 -47.19 -8.09
CA PRO A 76 18.30 -45.78 -8.29
C PRO A 76 17.78 -45.20 -6.98
N LEU A 77 18.65 -44.57 -6.20
CA LEU A 77 18.21 -43.56 -5.26
C LEU A 77 17.72 -42.38 -6.09
N ALA A 78 16.45 -42.46 -6.49
CA ALA A 78 15.65 -41.29 -6.79
C ALA A 78 15.62 -40.46 -5.51
N PHE A 79 16.65 -39.65 -5.30
CA PHE A 79 16.52 -38.47 -4.46
C PHE A 79 15.56 -37.59 -5.24
N GLU A 80 14.25 -37.78 -5.00
CA GLU A 80 13.25 -36.78 -5.35
C GLU A 80 13.72 -35.51 -4.66
N VAL A 81 14.41 -34.67 -5.43
CA VAL A 81 14.52 -33.27 -5.16
C VAL A 81 13.09 -32.77 -5.24
N LEU A 82 12.36 -32.88 -4.12
CA LEU A 82 11.12 -32.15 -3.88
C LEU A 82 11.50 -30.67 -3.75
N SER A 83 11.98 -30.10 -4.84
CA SER A 83 11.86 -28.67 -5.06
C SER A 83 10.38 -28.45 -5.22
N ALA A 84 9.71 -28.13 -4.11
CA ALA A 84 8.36 -27.64 -4.12
C ALA A 84 8.37 -26.34 -4.93
N SER A 85 8.19 -26.47 -6.25
CA SER A 85 7.94 -25.34 -7.13
C SER A 85 6.61 -24.76 -6.66
N ARG A 86 6.69 -23.72 -5.82
CA ARG A 86 5.51 -23.03 -5.33
C ARG A 86 4.66 -22.61 -6.54
N PRO A 87 3.33 -22.78 -6.46
CA PRO A 87 2.46 -22.52 -7.60
C PRO A 87 2.54 -21.06 -8.03
N VAL A 88 2.34 -20.82 -9.33
CA VAL A 88 2.14 -19.46 -9.84
C VAL A 88 0.75 -19.00 -9.40
N LEU A 89 0.69 -17.92 -8.62
CA LEU A 89 -0.58 -17.36 -8.12
C LEU A 89 -0.92 -16.04 -8.83
N ARG A 90 -2.21 -15.81 -9.06
CA ARG A 90 -2.76 -14.58 -9.65
C ARG A 90 -4.19 -14.38 -9.16
N ARG A 91 -4.80 -13.23 -9.46
CA ARG A 91 -6.20 -12.93 -9.12
C ARG A 91 -7.13 -14.10 -9.45
N GLY A 92 -8.00 -14.43 -8.50
CA GLY A 92 -8.94 -15.55 -8.58
C GLY A 92 -8.40 -16.90 -8.09
N ALA A 93 -7.09 -17.02 -7.83
CA ALA A 93 -6.54 -18.21 -7.19
C ALA A 93 -7.05 -18.37 -5.75
N THR A 94 -7.17 -19.61 -5.28
CA THR A 94 -7.58 -19.91 -3.90
C THR A 94 -6.75 -21.05 -3.30
N GLY A 95 -6.76 -21.18 -1.98
CA GLY A 95 -6.17 -22.32 -1.26
C GLY A 95 -5.04 -21.95 -0.29
N SER A 96 -4.35 -22.97 0.21
CA SER A 96 -3.28 -22.82 1.21
C SER A 96 -2.11 -21.95 0.70
N ALA A 97 -1.73 -22.11 -0.56
CA ALA A 97 -0.65 -21.30 -1.15
C ALA A 97 -0.95 -19.79 -1.16
N VAL A 98 -2.22 -19.41 -1.30
CA VAL A 98 -2.63 -18.01 -1.22
C VAL A 98 -2.60 -17.51 0.23
N ARG A 99 -2.99 -18.34 1.22
CA ARG A 99 -2.85 -17.97 2.64
C ARG A 99 -1.38 -17.72 3.00
N ASP A 100 -0.49 -18.57 2.50
CA ASP A 100 0.95 -18.43 2.72
C ASP A 100 1.49 -17.14 2.09
N LEU A 101 1.07 -16.82 0.87
CA LEU A 101 1.38 -15.55 0.22
C LEU A 101 0.89 -14.37 1.07
N GLN A 102 -0.37 -14.37 1.48
CA GLN A 102 -0.97 -13.29 2.26
C GLN A 102 -0.22 -13.10 3.59
N ALA A 103 0.08 -14.19 4.30
CA ALA A 103 0.84 -14.13 5.54
C ALA A 103 2.23 -13.50 5.33
N ARG A 104 2.92 -13.84 4.23
CA ARG A 104 4.24 -13.31 3.90
C ARG A 104 4.22 -11.85 3.46
N LEU A 105 3.24 -11.46 2.64
CA LEU A 105 3.05 -10.06 2.27
C LEU A 105 2.84 -9.20 3.52
N ARG A 106 1.96 -9.64 4.42
CA ARG A 106 1.72 -8.95 5.68
C ARG A 106 2.97 -8.90 6.56
N ALA A 107 3.70 -10.00 6.66
CA ALA A 107 4.96 -10.04 7.39
C ALA A 107 6.00 -9.07 6.82
N ASN A 108 5.97 -8.80 5.51
CA ASN A 108 6.86 -7.83 4.85
C ASN A 108 6.30 -6.40 4.83
N GLY A 109 5.23 -6.11 5.57
CA GLY A 109 4.65 -4.77 5.68
C GLY A 109 3.65 -4.39 4.58
N PHE A 110 3.26 -5.33 3.72
CA PHE A 110 2.26 -5.11 2.67
C PHE A 110 0.94 -5.77 3.08
N ASP A 111 -0.16 -5.02 3.25
CA ASP A 111 -1.42 -5.59 3.72
C ASP A 111 -2.24 -6.22 2.57
N PRO A 112 -2.36 -7.57 2.52
CA PRO A 112 -3.11 -8.24 1.45
C PRO A 112 -4.61 -8.38 1.75
N GLY A 113 -5.10 -7.75 2.83
CA GLY A 113 -6.42 -8.02 3.39
C GLY A 113 -6.44 -9.28 4.27
N PRO A 114 -7.61 -9.85 4.57
CA PRO A 114 -7.71 -11.08 5.38
C PRO A 114 -6.81 -12.21 4.86
N ILE A 115 -6.24 -13.03 5.77
CA ILE A 115 -5.49 -14.25 5.38
C ILE A 115 -6.53 -15.38 5.17
N ASP A 116 -7.35 -15.21 4.16
CA ASP A 116 -8.51 -16.03 3.85
C ASP A 116 -8.25 -17.08 2.75
N GLY A 117 -7.07 -17.04 2.14
CA GLY A 117 -6.68 -17.94 1.07
C GLY A 117 -7.36 -17.64 -0.26
N ILE A 118 -7.86 -16.42 -0.46
CA ILE A 118 -8.48 -15.95 -1.69
C ILE A 118 -7.60 -14.85 -2.28
N PHE A 119 -7.11 -15.05 -3.50
CA PHE A 119 -6.28 -14.07 -4.19
C PHE A 119 -7.20 -13.02 -4.80
N GLY A 120 -7.74 -12.19 -3.91
CA GLY A 120 -8.62 -11.09 -4.26
C GLY A 120 -7.85 -9.83 -4.67
N PRO A 121 -8.57 -8.75 -5.00
CA PRO A 121 -7.98 -7.47 -5.40
C PRO A 121 -6.97 -6.90 -4.40
N LEU A 122 -7.20 -7.09 -3.09
CA LEU A 122 -6.27 -6.65 -2.04
C LEU A 122 -4.96 -7.47 -2.03
N THR A 123 -5.06 -8.79 -2.18
CA THR A 123 -3.88 -9.66 -2.26
C THR A 123 -3.07 -9.39 -3.54
N GLU A 124 -3.74 -9.12 -4.66
CA GLU A 124 -3.07 -8.69 -5.89
C GLU A 124 -2.39 -7.33 -5.73
N SER A 125 -3.09 -6.36 -5.13
CA SER A 125 -2.55 -5.04 -4.85
C SER A 125 -1.31 -5.10 -3.95
N ALA A 126 -1.36 -5.90 -2.87
CA ALA A 126 -0.21 -6.14 -2.00
C ALA A 126 0.92 -6.88 -2.72
N THR A 127 0.61 -7.84 -3.59
CA THR A 127 1.59 -8.55 -4.43
C THR A 127 2.33 -7.59 -5.35
N MET A 128 1.61 -6.74 -6.08
CA MET A 128 2.21 -5.74 -6.97
C MET A 128 3.07 -4.75 -6.19
N SER A 129 2.64 -4.34 -5.00
CA SER A 129 3.39 -3.44 -4.11
C SER A 129 4.70 -4.08 -3.65
N TYR A 130 4.64 -5.36 -3.25
CA TYR A 130 5.82 -6.15 -2.91
C TYR A 130 6.79 -6.29 -4.09
N GLN A 131 6.28 -6.64 -5.28
CA GLN A 131 7.08 -6.75 -6.48
C GLN A 131 7.81 -5.43 -6.81
N ARG A 132 7.12 -4.29 -6.68
CA ARG A 132 7.71 -2.95 -6.88
C ARG A 132 8.83 -2.67 -5.88
N ALA A 133 8.58 -2.89 -4.59
CA ALA A 133 9.54 -2.62 -3.52
C ALA A 133 10.82 -3.45 -3.63
N HIS A 134 10.72 -4.63 -4.25
CA HIS A 134 11.85 -5.55 -4.45
C HIS A 134 12.39 -5.58 -5.88
N HIS A 135 12.06 -4.56 -6.71
CA HIS A 135 12.52 -4.42 -8.09
C HIS A 135 12.25 -5.65 -8.99
N LEU A 136 11.11 -6.30 -8.77
CA LEU A 136 10.62 -7.41 -9.59
C LEU A 136 9.71 -6.90 -10.71
N ILE A 137 9.39 -7.79 -11.66
CA ILE A 137 8.33 -7.52 -12.64
C ILE A 137 7.01 -7.33 -11.90
N VAL A 138 6.33 -6.22 -12.19
CA VAL A 138 5.11 -5.82 -11.50
C VAL A 138 3.89 -6.19 -12.33
N ASP A 139 3.58 -7.46 -12.33
CA ASP A 139 2.47 -8.05 -13.07
C ASP A 139 1.33 -8.54 -12.16
N GLY A 140 1.52 -8.48 -10.83
CA GLY A 140 0.57 -9.01 -9.84
C GLY A 140 0.54 -10.54 -9.81
N ILE A 141 1.49 -11.18 -10.48
CA ILE A 141 1.61 -12.64 -10.58
C ILE A 141 2.74 -13.10 -9.67
N VAL A 142 2.42 -13.97 -8.72
CA VAL A 142 3.42 -14.55 -7.82
C VAL A 142 4.07 -15.75 -8.50
N GLY A 143 5.06 -15.47 -9.32
CA GLY A 143 5.95 -16.46 -9.92
C GLY A 143 7.15 -16.80 -9.02
N ALA A 144 8.05 -17.63 -9.53
CA ALA A 144 9.23 -18.10 -8.79
C ALA A 144 10.11 -16.96 -8.25
N GLN A 145 10.25 -15.86 -9.00
CA GLN A 145 11.02 -14.68 -8.56
C GLN A 145 10.37 -13.97 -7.37
N THR A 146 9.05 -13.77 -7.41
CA THR A 146 8.28 -13.18 -6.30
C THR A 146 8.34 -14.07 -5.06
N TRP A 147 8.21 -15.39 -5.23
CA TRP A 147 8.34 -16.35 -4.13
C TRP A 147 9.73 -16.32 -3.48
N SER A 148 10.78 -16.32 -4.30
CA SER A 148 12.16 -16.26 -3.82
C SER A 148 12.43 -14.99 -3.02
N ALA A 149 11.96 -13.85 -3.53
CA ALA A 149 12.08 -12.58 -2.82
C ALA A 149 11.34 -12.62 -1.47
N LEU A 150 10.11 -13.15 -1.42
CA LEU A 150 9.30 -13.27 -0.20
C LEU A 150 9.94 -14.17 0.88
N ASP A 151 10.87 -15.03 0.48
CA ASP A 151 11.64 -15.88 1.39
C ASP A 151 12.92 -15.22 1.92
N THR A 152 13.42 -14.15 1.28
CA THR A 152 14.75 -13.56 1.56
C THR A 152 14.74 -12.12 2.07
N ALA A 153 13.62 -11.39 2.01
CA ALA A 153 13.57 -9.98 2.37
C ALA A 153 13.59 -9.70 3.90
N PRO A 154 14.52 -8.87 4.42
CA PRO A 154 14.37 -8.20 5.71
C PRO A 154 13.47 -6.95 5.57
N GLN A 155 12.74 -6.62 6.65
CA GLN A 155 11.79 -5.50 6.76
C GLN A 155 12.32 -4.20 6.12
N ALA A 156 11.53 -3.56 5.25
CA ALA A 156 11.85 -2.24 4.70
C ALA A 156 11.79 -1.15 5.80
N PRO A 157 12.66 -0.11 5.77
CA PRO A 157 12.67 0.94 6.78
C PRO A 157 11.40 1.80 6.72
N GLY A 158 10.77 1.97 7.88
CA GLY A 158 9.49 2.64 8.05
C GLY A 158 9.50 4.12 7.69
N TYR A 159 8.52 4.54 6.89
CA TYR A 159 8.21 5.94 6.61
C TYR A 159 7.11 6.42 7.56
N SER A 160 7.33 7.57 8.22
CA SER A 160 6.32 8.25 9.04
C SER A 160 5.67 9.40 8.25
N PRO A 161 4.34 9.55 8.34
CA PRO A 161 3.59 10.53 7.55
C PRO A 161 3.72 11.96 8.10
N PRO A 162 3.68 13.01 7.25
CA PRO A 162 3.64 14.39 7.72
C PRO A 162 2.32 14.69 8.45
N ALA A 163 2.43 15.33 9.60
CA ALA A 163 1.31 15.80 10.40
C ALA A 163 0.80 17.14 9.85
N SER A 164 -0.26 17.11 9.03
CA SER A 164 -1.23 18.18 8.72
C SER A 164 -1.43 18.45 7.22
N PRO A 165 -2.69 18.67 6.78
CA PRO A 165 -3.01 19.05 5.40
C PRO A 165 -2.64 20.52 5.10
N PRO A 166 -2.49 20.88 3.81
CA PRO A 166 -2.19 22.25 3.39
C PRO A 166 -3.28 23.25 3.81
N PRO A 167 -2.96 24.56 3.88
CA PRO A 167 -3.92 25.59 4.27
C PRO A 167 -5.13 25.64 3.33
N ARG A 168 -6.33 25.66 3.92
CA ARG A 168 -7.63 25.58 3.22
C ARG A 168 -8.02 26.95 2.61
N PRO A 169 -8.35 27.03 1.30
CA PRO A 169 -9.13 28.12 0.73
C PRO A 169 -10.52 28.29 1.39
N SER A 170 -11.17 29.42 1.08
CA SER A 170 -12.39 29.98 1.68
C SER A 170 -13.44 28.97 2.18
N PRO A 171 -14.06 29.20 3.36
CA PRO A 171 -15.10 28.31 3.88
C PRO A 171 -16.32 28.26 2.95
N PRO A 172 -16.94 27.08 2.78
CA PRO A 172 -18.13 26.93 1.94
C PRO A 172 -19.34 27.72 2.48
N PRO A 173 -20.32 28.06 1.62
CA PRO A 173 -21.51 28.80 2.01
C PRO A 173 -22.28 28.15 3.18
N ARG A 174 -22.88 28.98 4.05
CA ARG A 174 -23.80 28.47 5.09
C ARG A 174 -24.97 27.76 4.43
N GLY A 175 -25.17 26.49 4.77
CA GLY A 175 -26.26 25.67 4.22
C GLY A 175 -25.82 24.53 3.30
N SER A 176 -24.55 24.49 2.86
CA SER A 176 -24.02 23.46 1.97
C SER A 176 -24.30 22.02 2.42
N SER A 177 -24.77 21.19 1.49
CA SER A 177 -24.93 19.75 1.65
C SER A 177 -23.58 19.06 1.92
N ILE A 178 -23.63 17.82 2.41
CA ILE A 178 -22.43 17.03 2.67
C ILE A 178 -21.58 16.89 1.40
N GLY A 179 -22.22 16.62 0.26
CA GLY A 179 -21.53 16.56 -1.04
C GLY A 179 -20.85 17.87 -1.43
N GLU A 180 -21.50 19.02 -1.24
CA GLU A 180 -20.92 20.33 -1.57
C GLU A 180 -19.73 20.68 -0.67
N LEU A 181 -19.76 20.27 0.60
CA LEU A 181 -18.62 20.40 1.52
C LEU A 181 -17.44 19.53 1.07
N ALA A 182 -17.71 18.29 0.64
CA ALA A 182 -16.68 17.40 0.11
C ALA A 182 -16.09 17.92 -1.21
N LEU A 183 -16.93 18.46 -2.10
CA LEU A 183 -16.50 19.10 -3.34
C LEU A 183 -15.64 20.34 -3.07
N ALA A 184 -16.01 21.16 -2.08
CA ALA A 184 -15.20 22.30 -1.67
C ALA A 184 -13.82 21.85 -1.18
N GLU A 185 -13.74 20.72 -0.48
CA GLU A 185 -12.46 20.14 -0.08
C GLU A 185 -11.65 19.65 -1.28
N ALA A 186 -12.28 18.94 -2.22
CA ALA A 186 -11.60 18.45 -3.43
C ALA A 186 -10.94 19.58 -4.25
N ARG A 187 -11.59 20.74 -4.35
CA ARG A 187 -11.05 21.93 -5.03
C ARG A 187 -9.75 22.45 -4.44
N ASN A 188 -9.49 22.20 -3.15
CA ASN A 188 -8.27 22.64 -2.47
C ASN A 188 -7.05 21.81 -2.83
N HIS A 189 -7.25 20.69 -3.52
CA HIS A 189 -6.23 19.70 -3.82
C HIS A 189 -5.89 19.61 -5.30
N ILE A 190 -6.47 20.45 -6.15
CA ILE A 190 -6.10 20.52 -7.58
C ILE A 190 -4.58 20.67 -7.71
N ASP A 191 -3.99 19.92 -8.63
CA ASP A 191 -2.54 19.81 -8.88
C ASP A 191 -1.71 19.12 -7.79
N VAL A 192 -2.31 18.62 -6.70
CA VAL A 192 -1.60 17.71 -5.79
C VAL A 192 -1.24 16.44 -6.56
N ARG A 193 0.07 16.15 -6.62
CA ARG A 193 0.66 15.07 -7.40
C ARG A 193 1.12 13.91 -6.54
N GLU A 194 1.29 12.79 -7.20
CA GLU A 194 2.12 11.70 -6.72
C GLU A 194 3.58 12.13 -6.63
N ASP A 195 4.28 11.67 -5.59
CA ASP A 195 5.71 11.92 -5.42
C ASP A 195 6.49 10.61 -5.23
N PRO A 196 7.23 10.13 -6.27
CA PRO A 196 7.38 10.68 -7.61
C PRO A 196 6.16 10.39 -8.50
N PRO A 197 6.04 11.02 -9.68
CA PRO A 197 4.97 10.74 -10.63
C PRO A 197 4.84 9.24 -10.98
N GLY A 198 3.62 8.71 -10.99
CA GLY A 198 3.32 7.31 -11.28
C GLY A 198 3.53 6.35 -10.12
N SER A 199 3.98 6.83 -8.96
CA SER A 199 4.23 6.00 -7.78
C SER A 199 2.98 5.66 -6.97
N ASN A 200 1.86 6.34 -7.22
CA ASN A 200 0.69 6.35 -6.33
C ASN A 200 1.01 6.78 -4.89
N ARG A 201 2.15 7.45 -4.64
CA ARG A 201 2.48 8.02 -3.34
C ARG A 201 1.87 9.39 -3.20
N THR A 202 0.84 9.52 -2.38
CA THR A 202 0.15 10.80 -2.18
C THR A 202 -0.04 11.10 -0.69
N PRO A 203 -0.23 12.38 -0.33
CA PRO A 203 -0.67 12.75 1.02
C PRO A 203 -1.98 12.07 1.44
N PHE A 204 -2.85 11.75 0.48
CA PHE A 204 -4.12 11.05 0.74
C PHE A 204 -3.90 9.58 1.08
N GLY A 205 -3.07 8.87 0.32
CA GLY A 205 -2.69 7.49 0.61
C GLY A 205 -2.00 7.37 1.96
N VAL A 206 -1.12 8.33 2.26
CA VAL A 206 -0.51 8.51 3.58
C VAL A 206 -1.57 8.71 4.69
N TRP A 207 -2.50 9.64 4.50
CA TRP A 207 -3.57 9.90 5.48
C TRP A 207 -4.46 8.68 5.69
N PHE A 208 -4.79 7.95 4.63
CA PHE A 208 -5.54 6.70 4.70
C PHE A 208 -4.72 5.64 5.43
N GLY A 209 -3.40 5.60 5.24
CA GLY A 209 -2.56 4.49 5.69
C GLY A 209 -2.54 3.35 4.66
N LEU A 210 -2.83 3.68 3.41
CA LEU A 210 -2.74 2.82 2.24
C LEU A 210 -2.18 3.67 1.10
N ASN A 211 -0.86 3.67 0.94
CA ASN A 211 -0.15 4.44 -0.09
C ASN A 211 0.35 3.52 -1.20
N GLU A 212 0.77 4.05 -2.35
CA GLU A 212 1.31 3.26 -3.48
C GLU A 212 0.26 2.38 -4.19
N VAL A 213 -1.02 2.69 -3.99
CA VAL A 213 -2.16 2.06 -4.65
C VAL A 213 -3.02 3.09 -5.35
N ALA A 214 -3.86 2.65 -6.29
CA ALA A 214 -4.87 3.51 -6.91
C ALA A 214 -5.66 4.26 -5.83
N TRP A 215 -5.64 5.58 -5.91
CA TRP A 215 -6.00 6.45 -4.78
C TRP A 215 -7.26 7.30 -5.04
N CYS A 216 -8.02 7.02 -6.10
CA CYS A 216 -9.28 7.73 -6.40
C CYS A 216 -10.32 7.57 -5.26
N GLY A 217 -10.56 6.34 -4.80
CA GLY A 217 -11.46 6.07 -3.66
C GLY A 217 -10.95 6.65 -2.33
N ILE A 218 -9.63 6.64 -2.15
CA ILE A 218 -8.96 7.25 -1.00
C ILE A 218 -9.16 8.78 -1.00
N PHE A 219 -8.97 9.42 -2.15
CA PHE A 219 -9.18 10.86 -2.32
C PHE A 219 -10.63 11.27 -2.07
N VAL A 220 -11.60 10.55 -2.63
CA VAL A 220 -13.02 10.80 -2.36
C VAL A 220 -13.33 10.63 -0.87
N SER A 221 -12.82 9.55 -0.24
CA SER A 221 -12.95 9.33 1.20
C SER A 221 -12.36 10.47 2.04
N TYR A 222 -11.17 10.95 1.67
CA TYR A 222 -10.52 12.09 2.30
C TYR A 222 -11.40 13.33 2.21
N CYS A 223 -11.92 13.65 1.03
CA CYS A 223 -12.74 14.85 0.81
C CYS A 223 -14.02 14.83 1.64
N PHE A 224 -14.72 13.69 1.70
CA PHE A 224 -15.91 13.56 2.54
C PHE A 224 -15.58 13.60 4.04
N LYS A 225 -14.48 12.97 4.46
CA LYS A 225 -14.11 12.92 5.88
C LYS A 225 -13.58 14.26 6.39
N VAL A 226 -12.64 14.88 5.69
CA VAL A 226 -11.93 16.10 6.09
C VAL A 226 -12.69 17.36 5.69
N GLY A 227 -13.42 17.31 4.58
CA GLY A 227 -14.23 18.42 4.08
C GLY A 227 -15.61 18.50 4.73
N ALA A 228 -16.28 17.36 4.85
CA ALA A 228 -17.68 17.31 5.25
C ALA A 228 -17.94 16.65 6.62
N GLY A 229 -16.89 16.13 7.28
CA GLY A 229 -17.05 15.39 8.54
C GLY A 229 -17.78 14.06 8.39
N TYR A 230 -17.96 13.56 7.17
CA TYR A 230 -18.76 12.39 6.86
C TYR A 230 -17.86 11.23 6.44
N THR A 231 -18.05 10.05 7.04
CA THR A 231 -17.24 8.87 6.73
C THR A 231 -17.99 8.00 5.72
N ILE A 232 -17.48 7.91 4.49
CA ILE A 232 -18.00 6.98 3.47
C ILE A 232 -17.86 5.55 3.98
N ALA A 233 -18.84 4.69 3.70
CA ALA A 233 -18.83 3.29 4.13
C ALA A 233 -18.68 3.09 5.65
N ASP A 234 -19.12 4.06 6.46
CA ASP A 234 -19.15 3.89 7.91
C ASP A 234 -20.11 2.75 8.30
N ASN A 235 -19.67 1.91 9.22
CA ASN A 235 -20.35 0.66 9.62
C ASN A 235 -20.71 -0.28 8.45
N PHE A 236 -19.98 -0.16 7.33
CA PHE A 236 -20.07 -1.11 6.22
C PHE A 236 -18.87 -2.05 6.23
N SER A 237 -19.07 -3.28 5.78
CA SER A 237 -18.00 -4.28 5.68
C SER A 237 -17.73 -4.56 4.21
N GLY A 238 -16.47 -4.51 3.81
CA GLY A 238 -16.05 -4.84 2.46
C GLY A 238 -14.58 -4.49 2.23
N PRO A 239 -13.99 -4.96 1.12
CA PRO A 239 -12.63 -4.61 0.74
C PRO A 239 -12.40 -3.10 0.73
N GLY A 240 -11.23 -2.67 1.19
CA GLY A 240 -10.84 -1.26 1.20
C GLY A 240 -11.56 -0.37 2.21
N VAL A 241 -12.54 -0.85 2.99
CA VAL A 241 -13.13 -0.07 4.09
C VAL A 241 -12.13 0.07 5.23
N GLN A 242 -11.93 1.30 5.67
CA GLN A 242 -11.12 1.63 6.82
C GLN A 242 -11.92 2.44 7.83
N LYS A 243 -12.10 1.84 9.01
CA LYS A 243 -12.90 2.40 10.10
C LYS A 243 -12.49 3.84 10.40
N GLY A 244 -13.46 4.74 10.37
CA GLY A 244 -13.27 6.15 10.66
C GLY A 244 -12.59 6.98 9.57
N LYS A 245 -12.15 6.38 8.45
CA LYS A 245 -11.51 7.10 7.33
C LYS A 245 -12.32 7.06 6.04
N GLY A 246 -12.86 5.91 5.66
CA GLY A 246 -13.66 5.78 4.45
C GLY A 246 -13.49 4.43 3.76
N CYS A 247 -13.51 4.43 2.42
CA CYS A 247 -13.27 3.25 1.60
C CYS A 247 -12.36 3.56 0.40
N ALA A 248 -11.32 2.76 0.20
CA ALA A 248 -10.41 2.88 -0.93
C ALA A 248 -10.91 2.16 -2.20
N TYR A 249 -11.77 1.14 -2.05
CA TYR A 249 -12.16 0.25 -3.15
C TYR A 249 -13.49 0.65 -3.78
N VAL A 250 -13.45 1.09 -5.04
CA VAL A 250 -14.61 1.64 -5.77
C VAL A 250 -15.82 0.70 -5.79
N PRO A 251 -15.70 -0.62 -6.05
CA PRO A 251 -16.84 -1.52 -6.01
C PRO A 251 -17.52 -1.59 -4.64
N THR A 252 -16.75 -1.46 -3.56
CA THR A 252 -17.32 -1.41 -2.20
C THR A 252 -18.01 -0.07 -1.92
N ILE A 253 -17.52 1.04 -2.46
CA ILE A 253 -18.23 2.34 -2.42
C ILE A 253 -19.58 2.21 -3.14
N GLU A 254 -19.62 1.65 -4.36
CA GLU A 254 -20.88 1.45 -5.08
C GLU A 254 -21.84 0.54 -4.31
N ALA A 255 -21.35 -0.61 -3.82
CA ALA A 255 -22.16 -1.54 -3.05
C ALA A 255 -22.76 -0.88 -1.79
N TRP A 256 -21.98 -0.08 -1.08
CA TRP A 256 -22.44 0.69 0.06
C TRP A 256 -23.49 1.74 -0.32
N LEU A 257 -23.28 2.49 -1.41
CA LEU A 257 -24.27 3.47 -1.89
C LEU A 257 -25.61 2.80 -2.19
N ARG A 258 -25.58 1.64 -2.85
CA ARG A 258 -26.78 0.85 -3.17
C ARG A 258 -27.46 0.33 -1.91
N ALA A 259 -26.70 -0.27 -1.00
CA ALA A 259 -27.23 -0.87 0.23
C ALA A 259 -27.85 0.16 1.18
N THR A 260 -27.39 1.42 1.12
CA THR A 260 -27.86 2.49 2.00
C THR A 260 -28.88 3.44 1.37
N GLY A 261 -29.38 3.11 0.17
CA GLY A 261 -30.36 3.93 -0.54
C GLY A 261 -29.82 5.28 -1.04
N LYS A 262 -28.49 5.42 -1.09
CA LYS A 262 -27.79 6.64 -1.55
C LYS A 262 -27.45 6.60 -3.03
N TRP A 263 -27.67 5.45 -3.67
CA TRP A 263 -27.47 5.25 -5.10
C TRP A 263 -28.60 5.88 -5.91
N LEU A 264 -28.23 6.68 -6.90
CA LEU A 264 -29.16 7.35 -7.81
C LEU A 264 -29.22 6.67 -9.18
N GLY A 265 -28.23 5.86 -9.55
CA GLY A 265 -28.06 5.37 -10.92
C GLY A 265 -27.64 6.48 -11.88
N ARG A 266 -27.97 6.33 -13.17
CA ARG A 266 -27.63 7.31 -14.22
C ARG A 266 -28.72 8.37 -14.33
N VAL A 267 -28.61 9.39 -13.48
CA VAL A 267 -29.46 10.58 -13.50
C VAL A 267 -28.59 11.81 -13.78
N PRO A 268 -29.19 12.96 -14.19
CA PRO A 268 -28.46 14.22 -14.20
C PRO A 268 -27.80 14.48 -12.83
N PRO A 269 -26.47 14.58 -12.77
CA PRO A 269 -25.75 14.66 -11.52
C PRO A 269 -25.87 16.06 -10.92
N ARG A 270 -25.52 16.19 -9.64
CA ARG A 270 -25.40 17.49 -8.96
C ARG A 270 -24.00 17.67 -8.41
N PRO A 271 -23.52 18.92 -8.28
CA PRO A 271 -22.28 19.20 -7.57
C PRO A 271 -22.27 18.52 -6.19
N GLY A 272 -21.20 17.76 -5.92
CA GLY A 272 -21.03 17.00 -4.68
C GLY A 272 -21.50 15.54 -4.74
N ASP A 273 -22.11 15.09 -5.83
CA ASP A 273 -22.38 13.67 -6.04
C ASP A 273 -21.07 12.89 -6.23
N ILE A 274 -21.08 11.62 -5.80
CA ILE A 274 -20.00 10.68 -6.06
C ILE A 274 -20.27 10.01 -7.40
N ALA A 275 -19.42 10.24 -8.40
CA ALA A 275 -19.45 9.53 -9.67
C ALA A 275 -18.74 8.17 -9.52
N ILE A 276 -19.37 7.11 -10.01
CA ILE A 276 -18.79 5.77 -10.09
C ILE A 276 -18.62 5.39 -11.56
N PHE A 277 -17.37 5.18 -11.99
CA PHE A 277 -16.99 4.93 -13.38
C PHE A 277 -16.72 3.46 -13.64
N GLY A 278 -17.14 3.00 -14.82
CA GLY A 278 -17.05 1.60 -15.21
C GLY A 278 -17.74 1.32 -16.54
N PRO A 279 -17.22 0.38 -17.37
CA PRO A 279 -17.96 -0.10 -18.52
C PRO A 279 -19.28 -0.73 -18.07
N ALA A 280 -20.35 -0.51 -18.83
CA ALA A 280 -21.62 -1.17 -18.53
C ALA A 280 -21.47 -2.70 -18.47
N GLY A 281 -21.86 -3.30 -17.34
CA GLY A 281 -21.76 -4.75 -17.12
C GLY A 281 -20.40 -5.25 -16.63
N ALA A 282 -19.42 -4.36 -16.39
CA ALA A 282 -18.15 -4.68 -15.74
C ALA A 282 -18.13 -4.19 -14.28
N GLU A 283 -17.07 -4.51 -13.55
CA GLU A 283 -16.84 -3.99 -12.20
C GLU A 283 -16.40 -2.50 -12.28
N PRO A 284 -16.90 -1.60 -11.41
CA PRO A 284 -16.48 -0.20 -11.46
C PRO A 284 -15.02 -0.07 -11.02
N HIS A 285 -14.26 0.78 -11.69
CA HIS A 285 -12.80 0.87 -11.51
C HIS A 285 -12.33 2.25 -11.06
N HIS A 286 -13.16 3.29 -11.17
CA HIS A 286 -12.75 4.66 -10.86
C HIS A 286 -13.88 5.48 -10.23
N THR A 287 -13.53 6.54 -9.51
CA THR A 287 -14.50 7.41 -8.83
C THR A 287 -14.01 8.85 -8.73
N GLY A 288 -14.96 9.79 -8.66
CA GLY A 288 -14.71 11.22 -8.56
C GLY A 288 -15.85 11.94 -7.87
N ILE A 289 -15.66 13.23 -7.57
CA ILE A 289 -16.72 14.10 -7.03
C ILE A 289 -17.19 15.02 -8.14
N VAL A 290 -18.49 14.99 -8.45
CA VAL A 290 -19.10 15.84 -9.47
C VAL A 290 -18.94 17.30 -9.07
N SER A 291 -18.44 18.12 -9.99
CA SER A 291 -18.31 19.56 -9.79
C SER A 291 -19.40 20.36 -10.48
N ASP A 292 -19.83 19.92 -11.67
CA ASP A 292 -20.75 20.66 -12.53
C ASP A 292 -21.57 19.69 -13.39
N ASP A 293 -22.86 19.99 -13.60
CA ASP A 293 -23.68 19.40 -14.67
C ASP A 293 -23.58 20.32 -15.89
N LEU A 294 -23.03 19.81 -17.00
CA LEU A 294 -22.86 20.57 -18.24
C LEU A 294 -24.08 20.46 -19.16
N GLY A 295 -25.09 19.68 -18.76
CA GLY A 295 -26.25 19.35 -19.58
C GLY A 295 -25.92 18.37 -20.71
N ASN A 296 -26.98 17.92 -21.40
CA ASN A 296 -26.89 16.97 -22.53
C ASN A 296 -26.12 15.68 -22.20
N GLY A 297 -26.21 15.23 -20.94
CA GLY A 297 -25.54 14.04 -20.45
C GLY A 297 -24.03 14.19 -20.27
N ARG A 298 -23.49 15.41 -20.25
CA ARG A 298 -22.09 15.69 -19.89
C ARG A 298 -21.99 16.33 -18.52
N PHE A 299 -20.90 16.07 -17.82
CA PHE A 299 -20.65 16.62 -16.49
C PHE A 299 -19.14 16.73 -16.24
N LYS A 300 -18.77 17.47 -15.19
CA LYS A 300 -17.39 17.58 -14.71
C LYS A 300 -17.21 16.97 -13.34
N THR A 301 -16.01 16.50 -13.07
CA THR A 301 -15.59 15.94 -11.78
C THR A 301 -14.23 16.48 -11.38
N ILE A 302 -13.96 16.40 -10.07
CA ILE A 302 -12.61 16.47 -9.50
C ILE A 302 -12.24 15.08 -9.02
N GLU A 303 -11.10 14.58 -9.47
CA GLU A 303 -10.70 13.19 -9.31
C GLU A 303 -9.24 13.10 -8.90
N GLY A 304 -8.95 12.18 -8.00
CA GLY A 304 -7.59 11.71 -7.78
C GLY A 304 -7.30 10.52 -8.68
N ASN A 305 -6.04 10.25 -8.99
CA ASN A 305 -5.61 9.10 -9.78
C ASN A 305 -6.18 9.07 -11.22
N ALA A 306 -6.59 10.22 -11.76
CA ALA A 306 -6.75 10.43 -13.19
C ALA A 306 -5.37 10.79 -13.76
N GLY A 307 -4.49 9.80 -13.87
CA GLY A 307 -3.04 10.05 -14.02
C GLY A 307 -2.35 10.28 -12.68
N ASP A 308 -1.35 11.15 -12.64
CA ASP A 308 -0.44 11.34 -11.50
C ASP A 308 -0.87 12.43 -10.51
N ARG A 309 -2.06 13.02 -10.66
CA ARG A 309 -2.49 14.19 -9.88
C ARG A 309 -3.99 14.22 -9.62
N VAL A 310 -4.40 15.16 -8.76
CA VAL A 310 -5.78 15.60 -8.66
C VAL A 310 -6.07 16.60 -9.77
N GLU A 311 -7.10 16.34 -10.56
CA GLU A 311 -7.47 17.22 -11.67
C GLU A 311 -8.96 17.24 -11.98
N TRP A 312 -9.33 18.16 -12.87
CA TRP A 312 -10.66 18.27 -13.44
C TRP A 312 -10.79 17.36 -14.65
N ASN A 313 -11.86 16.58 -14.69
CA ASN A 313 -12.19 15.77 -15.85
C ASN A 313 -13.61 16.08 -16.34
N GLU A 314 -13.82 15.96 -17.64
CA GLU A 314 -15.13 16.04 -18.26
C GLU A 314 -15.52 14.64 -18.76
N HIS A 315 -16.77 14.26 -18.52
CA HIS A 315 -17.27 12.92 -18.79
C HIS A 315 -18.68 12.96 -19.39
N SER A 316 -19.05 11.84 -20.00
CA SER A 316 -20.40 11.51 -20.46
C SER A 316 -21.08 10.51 -19.53
N LEU A 317 -22.42 10.59 -19.42
CA LEU A 317 -23.25 9.63 -18.68
C LEU A 317 -23.06 8.16 -19.12
N THR A 318 -22.51 7.93 -20.31
CA THR A 318 -22.20 6.60 -20.83
C THR A 318 -21.03 5.92 -20.12
N GLU A 319 -20.14 6.70 -19.49
CA GLU A 319 -18.89 6.24 -18.87
C GLU A 319 -19.06 5.84 -17.39
N VAL A 320 -20.22 6.16 -16.81
CA VAL A 320 -20.52 5.90 -15.40
C VAL A 320 -21.44 4.70 -15.22
N HIS A 321 -21.29 3.99 -14.11
CA HIS A 321 -22.36 3.14 -13.59
C HIS A 321 -23.53 3.99 -13.10
N GLY A 322 -23.21 5.13 -12.49
CA GLY A 322 -24.17 6.07 -11.94
C GLY A 322 -23.56 6.91 -10.83
N PHE A 323 -24.43 7.55 -10.07
CA PHE A 323 -24.04 8.49 -9.02
C PHE A 323 -24.54 8.06 -7.65
N GLY A 324 -23.79 8.43 -6.62
CA GLY A 324 -24.20 8.40 -5.22
C GLY A 324 -24.40 9.80 -4.67
N ARG A 325 -25.42 10.02 -3.85
CA ARG A 325 -25.66 11.32 -3.20
C ARG A 325 -25.75 11.18 -1.69
N ILE A 326 -24.92 11.97 -1.00
CA ILE A 326 -24.93 12.04 0.46
C ILE A 326 -25.66 13.33 0.87
N THR A 327 -26.85 13.16 1.42
CA THR A 327 -27.62 14.24 2.06
C THR A 327 -27.35 14.27 3.55
N ARG A 328 -27.67 15.40 4.19
CA ARG A 328 -27.74 15.49 5.66
C ARG A 328 -28.75 14.50 6.25
#